data_AF-A0A4Q0NRN3-F1
#
_entry.id   AF-A0A4Q0NRN3-F1
#
_cell.length_a   1.000
_cell.length_b   1.000
_cell.length_c   1.000
_cell.angle_alpha   90.00
_cell.angle_beta   90.00
_cell.angle_gamma   90.00
#
_symmetry.space_group_name_H-M   'P 1'
#
loop_
_entity.id
_entity.type
_entity.pdbx_description
1 polymer ?
#
loop_
_entity_poly.entity_id
_entity_poly.type
_entity_poly.pdbx_seq_one_letter_code
_entity_poly.pdbx_strand_id
1 'polypeptide(L)'
;MSHRKLIVNAFERAEKEEELKGNKKPSKSARALEISVALYEQSGIQIGEKSLRNYYNLALKNTAGDINIAQVEVVKGLLKYLAFKDYKEFISEKKGSFNAEVEREQEEKIGEEERTGAYLNITRNTIVLLIPLLMFFLVLATFFIPCCILFRKTRLGWCGKFTIRNNQAFELNYVQMD
;
A
#
# COMPACT_ATOMS: atom_id res chain seq x y z
N MET A 1 -1.02 -10.17 33.92
CA MET A 1 -2.32 -10.18 33.21
C MET A 1 -2.10 -9.45 31.90
N SER A 2 -2.62 -9.99 30.80
CA SER A 2 -2.33 -9.43 29.48
C SER A 2 -3.27 -8.30 29.08
N HIS A 3 -2.77 -7.07 29.18
CA HIS A 3 -3.56 -5.88 28.84
C HIS A 3 -3.45 -5.50 27.36
N ARG A 4 -2.63 -6.23 26.59
CA ARG A 4 -2.41 -5.97 25.16
C ARG A 4 -3.71 -6.05 24.35
N LYS A 5 -4.43 -7.15 24.48
CA LYS A 5 -5.68 -7.35 23.73
C LYS A 5 -6.75 -6.34 24.14
N LEU A 6 -6.76 -5.95 25.42
CA LEU A 6 -7.71 -4.98 25.94
C LEU A 6 -7.56 -3.63 25.24
N ILE A 7 -6.32 -3.11 25.15
CA ILE A 7 -6.09 -1.81 24.52
C ILE A 7 -6.35 -1.85 23.01
N VAL A 8 -6.01 -2.96 22.33
CA VAL A 8 -6.22 -3.09 20.89
C VAL A 8 -7.71 -3.09 20.56
N ASN A 9 -8.51 -3.92 21.24
CA ASN A 9 -9.95 -3.97 21.03
C ASN A 9 -10.63 -2.63 21.35
N ALA A 10 -10.16 -1.90 22.37
CA ALA A 10 -10.68 -0.58 22.69
C ALA A 10 -10.46 0.41 21.52
N PHE A 11 -9.28 0.38 20.90
CA PHE A 11 -8.98 1.20 19.72
C PHE A 11 -9.74 0.78 18.47
N GLU A 12 -10.07 -0.50 18.31
CA GLU A 12 -10.94 -1.00 17.24
C GLU A 12 -12.39 -0.54 17.42
N ARG A 13 -12.91 -0.60 18.65
CA ARG A 13 -14.25 -0.07 18.94
C ARG A 13 -14.32 1.43 18.69
N ALA A 14 -13.33 2.19 19.15
CA ALA A 14 -13.26 3.63 18.93
C ALA A 14 -13.11 3.99 17.44
N GLU A 15 -12.46 3.15 16.65
CA GLU A 15 -12.42 3.31 15.19
C GLU A 15 -13.82 3.26 14.58
N LYS A 16 -14.61 2.24 14.95
CA LYS A 16 -15.99 2.08 14.49
C LYS A 16 -16.87 3.25 14.95
N GLU A 17 -16.73 3.71 16.19
CA GLU A 17 -17.48 4.85 16.72
C GLU A 17 -17.16 6.15 15.96
N GLU A 18 -15.89 6.39 15.64
CA GLU A 18 -15.47 7.55 14.84
C GLU A 18 -15.93 7.45 13.37
N GLU A 19 -15.90 6.25 12.79
CA GLU A 19 -16.44 6.02 11.44
C GLU A 19 -17.95 6.31 11.37
N LEU A 20 -18.71 5.94 12.41
CA LEU A 20 -20.14 6.27 12.54
C LEU A 20 -20.39 7.77 12.62
N LYS A 21 -19.46 8.54 13.21
CA LYS A 21 -19.52 10.01 13.23
C LYS A 21 -19.14 10.67 11.90
N GLY A 22 -18.72 9.87 10.90
CA GLY A 22 -18.34 10.34 9.57
C GLY A 22 -16.83 10.43 9.34
N ASN A 23 -16.00 10.14 10.34
CA ASN A 23 -14.55 10.10 10.21
C ASN A 23 -14.10 8.76 9.62
N LYS A 24 -14.12 8.63 8.28
CA LYS A 24 -13.83 7.38 7.55
C LYS A 24 -12.45 6.75 7.82
N LYS A 25 -11.47 7.53 8.30
CA LYS A 25 -10.11 7.05 8.63
C LYS A 25 -9.60 7.79 9.87
N PRO A 26 -10.07 7.44 11.07
CA PRO A 26 -9.76 8.20 12.26
C PRO A 26 -8.29 8.00 12.67
N SER A 27 -7.63 9.12 12.98
CA SER A 27 -6.24 9.08 13.44
C SER A 27 -6.14 8.35 14.79
N LYS A 28 -4.95 7.85 15.13
CA LYS A 28 -4.70 7.27 16.46
C LYS A 28 -4.99 8.25 17.60
N SER A 29 -4.84 9.56 17.34
CA SER A 29 -5.17 10.60 18.32
C SER A 29 -6.68 10.76 18.46
N ALA A 30 -7.43 10.78 17.37
CA ALA A 30 -8.90 10.86 17.40
C ALA A 30 -9.51 9.67 18.15
N ARG A 31 -9.03 8.45 17.89
CA ARG A 31 -9.47 7.25 18.63
C ARG A 31 -9.11 7.30 20.11
N ALA A 32 -7.93 7.81 20.44
CA ALA A 32 -7.52 7.96 21.84
C ALA A 32 -8.33 9.03 22.57
N LEU A 33 -8.69 10.12 21.89
CA LEU A 33 -9.59 11.14 22.39
C LEU A 33 -10.97 10.53 22.67
N GLU A 34 -11.52 9.76 21.72
CA GLU A 34 -12.82 9.12 21.90
C GLU A 34 -12.84 8.22 23.14
N ILE A 35 -11.83 7.35 23.28
CA ILE A 35 -11.70 6.50 24.46
C ILE A 35 -11.56 7.34 25.73
N SER A 36 -10.74 8.40 25.71
CA SER A 36 -10.55 9.27 26.88
C SER A 36 -11.86 9.93 27.31
N VAL A 37 -12.63 10.45 26.36
CA VAL A 37 -13.94 11.08 26.60
C VAL A 37 -14.91 10.04 27.16
N ALA A 38 -15.02 8.87 26.52
CA ALA A 38 -15.91 7.81 26.97
C ALA A 38 -15.57 7.29 28.38
N LEU A 39 -14.27 7.16 28.72
CA LEU A 39 -13.84 6.76 30.07
C LEU A 39 -14.20 7.80 31.13
N TYR A 40 -14.08 9.07 30.78
CA TYR A 40 -14.49 10.16 31.66
C TYR A 40 -16.00 10.19 31.87
N GLU A 41 -16.80 10.08 30.79
CA GLU A 41 -18.26 10.09 30.86
C GLU A 41 -18.83 8.87 31.60
N GLN A 42 -18.30 7.67 31.33
CA GLN A 42 -18.85 6.43 31.88
C GLN A 42 -18.38 6.13 33.30
N SER A 43 -17.17 6.55 33.66
CA SER A 43 -16.49 6.12 34.90
C SER A 43 -15.81 7.24 35.67
N GLY A 44 -15.82 8.48 35.16
CA GLY A 44 -15.11 9.60 35.78
C GLY A 44 -13.58 9.49 35.69
N ILE A 45 -13.04 8.56 34.90
CA ILE A 45 -11.61 8.29 34.85
C ILE A 45 -10.96 9.25 33.86
N GLN A 46 -10.00 10.04 34.35
CA GLN A 46 -9.20 10.92 33.51
C GLN A 46 -7.91 10.21 33.09
N ILE A 47 -7.75 9.98 31.79
CA ILE A 47 -6.49 9.50 31.21
C ILE A 47 -6.13 10.36 30.00
N GLY A 48 -4.86 10.75 29.90
CA GLY A 48 -4.40 11.51 28.74
C GLY A 48 -4.36 10.65 27.47
N GLU A 49 -4.79 11.22 26.34
CA GLU A 49 -4.71 10.62 25.01
C GLU A 49 -3.29 10.12 24.67
N LYS A 50 -2.26 10.87 25.07
CA LYS A 50 -0.85 10.51 24.88
C LYS A 50 -0.53 9.17 25.53
N SER A 51 -1.04 8.92 26.74
CA SER A 51 -0.83 7.67 27.46
C SER A 51 -1.53 6.50 26.77
N LEU A 52 -2.79 6.69 26.36
CA LEU A 52 -3.56 5.69 25.59
C LEU A 52 -2.84 5.32 24.29
N ARG A 53 -2.39 6.32 23.53
CA ARG A 53 -1.58 6.10 22.31
C ARG A 53 -0.28 5.36 22.60
N ASN A 54 0.41 5.67 23.69
CA ASN A 54 1.63 4.98 24.06
C ASN A 54 1.36 3.49 24.35
N TYR A 55 0.32 3.17 25.13
CA TYR A 55 -0.08 1.80 25.38
C TYR A 55 -0.45 1.06 24.08
N TYR A 56 -1.20 1.71 23.20
CA TYR A 56 -1.57 1.13 21.90
C TYR A 56 -0.34 0.88 21.01
N ASN A 57 0.57 1.84 20.92
CA ASN A 57 1.80 1.66 20.13
C ASN A 57 2.71 0.57 20.73
N LEU A 58 2.77 0.44 22.06
CA LEU A 58 3.48 -0.66 22.73
C LEU A 58 2.82 -2.02 22.41
N ALA A 59 1.49 -2.07 22.41
CA ALA A 59 0.73 -3.26 22.04
C ALA A 59 0.94 -3.68 20.58
N LEU A 60 1.17 -2.74 19.67
CA LEU A 60 1.47 -3.04 18.27
C LEU A 60 2.91 -3.51 18.07
N LYS A 61 3.88 -2.90 18.77
CA LYS A 61 5.31 -3.23 18.63
C LYS A 61 5.69 -4.58 19.23
N ASN A 62 5.10 -4.93 20.37
CA ASN A 62 5.38 -6.19 21.07
C ASN A 62 4.44 -7.29 20.58
N THR A 63 4.79 -7.95 19.48
CA THR A 63 4.02 -9.10 18.96
C THR A 63 4.11 -10.33 19.87
N ALA A 64 5.22 -10.52 20.58
CA ALA A 64 5.41 -11.61 21.55
C ALA A 64 5.31 -11.17 23.02
N GLY A 65 5.48 -9.88 23.30
CA GLY A 65 5.51 -9.33 24.67
C GLY A 65 4.15 -8.86 25.15
N ASP A 66 3.93 -8.95 26.46
CA ASP A 66 2.76 -8.41 27.11
C ASP A 66 2.95 -6.93 27.50
N ILE A 67 1.86 -6.17 27.60
CA ILE A 67 1.89 -4.80 28.11
C ILE A 67 1.24 -4.73 29.49
N ASN A 68 1.84 -3.93 30.36
CA ASN A 68 1.28 -3.65 31.67
C ASN A 68 0.78 -2.20 31.74
N ILE A 69 -0.51 -2.02 32.01
CA ILE A 69 -1.11 -0.72 32.29
C ILE A 69 -1.04 -0.54 33.81
N ALA A 70 -0.22 0.41 34.27
CA ALA A 70 0.07 0.56 35.70
C ALA A 70 -1.17 0.96 36.52
N GLN A 71 -2.10 1.69 35.91
CA GLN A 71 -3.30 2.21 36.58
C GLN A 71 -4.45 1.20 36.46
N VAL A 72 -4.81 0.56 37.57
CA VAL A 72 -5.90 -0.44 37.62
C VAL A 72 -7.26 0.17 37.26
N GLU A 73 -7.48 1.44 37.61
CA GLU A 73 -8.70 2.17 37.28
C GLU A 73 -8.91 2.24 35.77
N VAL A 74 -7.84 2.55 35.01
CA VAL A 74 -7.87 2.58 33.55
C VAL A 74 -8.24 1.20 32.98
N VAL A 75 -7.71 0.12 33.54
CA VAL A 75 -8.06 -1.24 33.11
C VAL A 75 -9.55 -1.52 33.33
N LYS A 76 -10.09 -1.17 34.50
CA LYS A 76 -11.53 -1.31 34.79
C LYS A 76 -12.39 -0.44 33.87
N GLY A 77 -11.97 0.79 33.62
CA GLY A 77 -12.63 1.69 32.69
C GLY A 77 -12.67 1.12 31.27
N LEU A 78 -11.55 0.59 30.78
CA LEU A 78 -11.47 -0.01 29.45
C LEU A 78 -12.34 -1.27 29.33
N LEU A 79 -12.41 -2.10 30.38
CA LEU A 79 -13.33 -3.24 30.42
C LEU A 79 -14.78 -2.78 30.31
N LYS A 80 -15.17 -1.76 31.08
CA LYS A 80 -16.52 -1.18 31.04
C LYS A 80 -16.83 -0.55 29.68
N TYR A 81 -15.86 0.17 29.09
CA TYR A 81 -15.99 0.73 27.75
C TYR A 81 -16.22 -0.37 26.72
N LEU A 82 -15.64 -1.55 26.89
CA LEU A 82 -15.89 -2.72 26.05
C LEU A 82 -17.11 -3.55 26.48
N ALA A 83 -17.91 -3.07 27.43
CA ALA A 83 -19.09 -3.73 28.00
C ALA A 83 -18.82 -5.05 28.75
N PHE A 84 -17.60 -5.26 29.25
CA PHE A 84 -17.26 -6.38 30.12
C PHE A 84 -17.32 -5.96 31.59
N LYS A 85 -17.83 -6.84 32.45
CA LYS A 85 -17.89 -6.63 33.90
C LYS A 85 -16.50 -6.79 34.54
N ASP A 86 -15.78 -7.83 34.13
CA ASP A 86 -14.51 -8.21 34.72
C ASP A 86 -13.51 -8.73 33.67
N TYR A 87 -12.23 -8.66 34.01
CA TYR A 87 -11.18 -9.19 33.14
C TYR A 87 -11.32 -10.69 32.86
N LYS A 88 -11.88 -11.45 33.80
CA LYS A 88 -12.16 -12.88 33.62
C LYS A 88 -13.14 -13.11 32.47
N GLU A 89 -14.20 -12.32 32.39
CA GLU A 89 -15.21 -12.38 31.34
C GLU A 89 -14.58 -12.07 29.97
N PHE A 90 -13.79 -11.00 29.90
CA PHE A 90 -13.05 -10.61 28.70
C PHE A 90 -12.15 -11.73 28.15
N ILE A 91 -11.46 -12.47 29.03
CA ILE A 91 -10.61 -13.60 28.62
C ILE A 91 -11.43 -14.83 28.24
N SER A 92 -12.58 -15.04 28.90
CA SER A 92 -13.47 -16.18 28.66
C SER A 92 -14.13 -16.09 27.29
N GLU A 93 -14.64 -14.91 26.94
CA GLU A 93 -15.33 -14.67 25.66
C GLU A 93 -14.36 -14.75 24.48
N LYS A 94 -13.10 -14.35 24.67
CA LYS A 94 -12.05 -14.54 23.64
C LYS A 94 -11.73 -16.01 23.35
N LYS A 95 -12.01 -16.96 24.25
CA LYS A 95 -11.86 -18.39 23.92
C LYS A 95 -13.00 -18.91 23.03
N GLY A 96 -14.16 -18.25 23.02
CA GLY A 96 -15.32 -18.64 22.23
C GLY A 96 -15.39 -17.97 20.86
N SER A 97 -15.01 -16.69 20.75
CA SER A 97 -15.31 -15.88 19.56
C SER A 97 -14.09 -15.55 18.67
N PHE A 98 -12.86 -15.70 19.18
CA PHE A 98 -11.68 -15.12 18.51
C PHE A 98 -10.95 -16.05 17.53
N ASN A 99 -11.14 -17.37 17.62
CA ASN A 99 -10.50 -18.28 16.66
C ASN A 99 -11.07 -18.11 15.24
N ALA A 100 -12.33 -17.70 15.09
CA ALA A 100 -12.98 -17.62 13.78
C ALA A 100 -12.76 -16.30 13.02
N GLU A 101 -12.29 -15.24 13.70
CA GLU A 101 -12.19 -13.88 13.13
C GLU A 101 -10.72 -13.43 12.97
N VAL A 102 -9.82 -13.93 13.83
CA VAL A 102 -8.36 -13.72 13.66
C VAL A 102 -7.80 -14.51 12.50
N GLU A 103 -8.33 -15.70 12.21
CA GLU A 103 -7.94 -16.46 11.01
C GLU A 103 -8.30 -15.69 9.73
N ARG A 104 -9.41 -14.92 9.74
CA ARG A 104 -9.83 -14.10 8.58
C ARG A 104 -9.02 -12.82 8.42
N GLU A 105 -8.69 -12.14 9.52
CA GLU A 105 -7.84 -10.92 9.46
C GLU A 105 -6.35 -11.23 9.25
N GLN A 106 -5.87 -12.42 9.64
CA GLN A 106 -4.53 -12.88 9.31
C GLN A 106 -4.40 -13.25 7.82
N GLU A 107 -5.41 -13.87 7.21
CA GLU A 107 -5.42 -14.11 5.75
C GLU A 107 -5.44 -12.80 4.93
N GLU A 108 -6.14 -11.76 5.40
CA GLU A 108 -6.18 -10.47 4.69
C GLU A 108 -4.85 -9.68 4.81
N LYS A 109 -4.18 -9.74 5.97
CA LYS A 109 -2.85 -9.12 6.14
C LYS A 109 -1.70 -9.90 5.50
N ILE A 110 -1.79 -11.23 5.44
CA ILE A 110 -0.86 -12.05 4.64
C ILE A 110 -1.01 -11.71 3.14
N GLY A 111 -2.21 -11.39 2.66
CA GLY A 111 -2.47 -10.98 1.27
C GLY A 111 -1.92 -9.60 0.89
N GLU A 112 -1.84 -8.63 1.81
CA GLU A 112 -1.27 -7.30 1.52
C GLU A 112 0.27 -7.28 1.59
N GLU A 113 0.86 -8.07 2.50
CA GLU A 113 2.32 -8.25 2.58
C GLU A 113 2.85 -9.14 1.43
N GLU A 114 2.10 -10.14 0.96
CA GLU A 114 2.43 -10.89 -0.27
C GLU A 114 2.27 -10.06 -1.55
N ARG A 115 1.28 -9.15 -1.64
CA ARG A 115 1.13 -8.26 -2.82
C ARG A 115 2.25 -7.22 -2.94
N THR A 116 2.77 -6.74 -1.82
CA THR A 116 3.93 -5.82 -1.80
C THR A 116 5.25 -6.57 -2.01
N GLY A 117 5.37 -7.82 -1.53
CA GLY A 117 6.51 -8.71 -1.83
C GLY A 117 6.56 -9.25 -3.27
N ALA A 118 5.41 -9.50 -3.90
CA ALA A 118 5.33 -9.99 -5.28
C ALA A 118 5.78 -8.94 -6.30
N TYR A 119 5.46 -7.66 -6.10
CA TYR A 119 5.93 -6.59 -6.98
C TYR A 119 7.45 -6.38 -6.92
N LEU A 120 8.10 -6.66 -5.79
CA LEU A 120 9.56 -6.61 -5.66
C LEU A 120 10.23 -7.85 -6.28
N ASN A 121 9.66 -9.04 -6.15
CA ASN A 121 10.26 -10.27 -6.68
C ASN A 121 10.07 -10.47 -8.19
N ILE A 122 9.05 -9.87 -8.80
CA ILE A 122 8.86 -9.88 -10.27
C ILE A 122 9.93 -9.04 -10.99
N THR A 123 10.50 -8.02 -10.33
CA THR A 123 11.54 -7.18 -10.96
C THR A 123 12.93 -7.82 -10.97
N ARG A 124 13.26 -8.70 -10.02
CA ARG A 124 14.64 -9.23 -9.89
C ARG A 124 15.03 -10.17 -11.04
N ASN A 125 14.15 -11.07 -11.47
CA ASN A 125 14.47 -12.01 -12.57
C ASN A 125 14.37 -11.36 -13.95
N THR A 126 13.47 -10.39 -14.13
CA THR A 126 13.27 -9.70 -15.40
C THR A 126 14.43 -8.75 -15.72
N ILE A 127 14.99 -8.08 -14.70
CA ILE A 127 16.16 -7.20 -14.85
C ILE A 127 17.43 -8.00 -15.17
N VAL A 128 17.62 -9.17 -14.53
CA VAL A 128 18.79 -10.04 -14.79
C VAL A 128 18.80 -10.59 -16.23
N LEU A 129 17.63 -10.76 -16.86
CA LEU A 129 17.54 -11.18 -18.26
C LEU A 129 17.61 -10.02 -19.27
N LEU A 130 17.08 -8.83 -18.93
CA LEU A 130 17.08 -7.68 -19.84
C LEU A 130 18.45 -7.04 -20.05
N ILE A 131 19.28 -6.97 -19.01
CA ILE A 131 20.62 -6.36 -19.07
C ILE A 131 21.55 -7.05 -20.09
N PRO A 132 21.75 -8.38 -20.06
CA PRO A 132 22.62 -9.04 -21.03
C PRO A 132 22.06 -8.97 -22.46
N LEU A 133 20.73 -8.97 -22.60
CA LEU A 133 20.07 -8.90 -23.90
C LEU A 133 20.24 -7.50 -24.55
N LEU A 134 20.13 -6.45 -23.74
CA LEU A 134 20.42 -5.07 -24.17
C LEU A 134 21.91 -4.89 -24.53
N MET A 135 22.82 -5.41 -23.72
CA MET A 135 24.27 -5.37 -24.01
C MET A 135 24.61 -6.12 -25.30
N PHE A 136 23.94 -7.25 -25.57
CA PHE A 136 24.10 -8.00 -26.81
C PHE A 136 23.64 -7.19 -28.04
N PHE A 137 22.49 -6.50 -27.95
CA PHE A 137 22.02 -5.61 -29.01
C PHE A 137 22.97 -4.44 -29.29
N LEU A 138 23.58 -3.86 -28.25
CA LEU A 138 24.57 -2.79 -28.40
C LEU A 138 25.83 -3.28 -29.15
N VAL A 139 26.30 -4.49 -28.86
CA VAL A 139 27.42 -5.12 -29.57
C VAL A 139 27.05 -5.41 -31.02
N LEU A 140 25.86 -5.96 -31.29
CA LEU A 140 25.42 -6.17 -32.68
C LEU A 140 25.34 -4.85 -33.45
N ALA A 141 24.79 -3.79 -32.85
CA ALA A 141 24.70 -2.48 -33.49
C ALA A 141 26.08 -1.96 -33.93
N THR A 142 27.12 -2.11 -33.11
CA THR A 142 28.47 -1.64 -33.49
C THR A 142 29.11 -2.45 -34.61
N PHE A 143 28.72 -3.72 -34.82
CA PHE A 143 29.17 -4.52 -35.97
C PHE A 143 28.34 -4.27 -37.24
N PHE A 144 27.03 -4.10 -37.10
CA PHE A 144 26.14 -3.91 -38.26
C PHE A 144 26.18 -2.48 -38.83
N ILE A 145 26.36 -1.45 -38.01
CA ILE A 145 26.48 -0.05 -38.48
C ILE A 145 27.61 0.14 -39.52
N PRO A 146 28.86 -0.32 -39.28
CA PRO A 146 29.94 -0.18 -40.27
C PRO A 146 29.70 -1.06 -41.51
N CYS A 147 29.06 -2.23 -41.37
CA CYS A 147 28.67 -3.07 -42.50
C CYS A 147 27.62 -2.36 -43.40
N CYS A 148 26.61 -1.71 -42.81
CA CYS A 148 25.63 -0.93 -43.54
C CYS A 148 26.24 0.29 -44.25
N ILE A 149 27.24 0.94 -43.63
CA ILE A 149 27.96 2.07 -44.26
C ILE A 149 28.79 1.60 -45.45
N LEU A 150 29.44 0.43 -45.38
CA LEU A 150 30.18 -0.15 -46.49
C LEU A 150 29.27 -0.63 -47.64
N PHE A 151 28.13 -1.25 -47.31
CA PHE A 151 27.17 -1.71 -48.31
C PHE A 151 26.44 -0.56 -49.03
N ARG A 152 26.24 0.58 -48.35
CA ARG A 152 25.68 1.78 -48.99
C ARG A 152 26.69 2.44 -49.94
N LYS A 153 27.99 2.25 -49.71
CA LYS A 153 29.06 2.80 -50.57
C LYS A 153 29.23 2.01 -51.88
N THR A 154 28.86 0.72 -51.92
CA THR A 154 28.91 -0.09 -53.16
C THR A 154 27.68 0.03 -54.04
N ARG A 155 26.56 0.58 -53.55
CA ARG A 155 25.34 0.80 -54.36
C ARG A 155 25.24 2.16 -55.07
N LEU A 156 26.15 3.10 -54.78
CA LEU A 156 26.18 4.42 -55.41
C LEU A 156 27.10 4.51 -56.66
N GLY A 157 27.71 3.39 -57.07
CA GLY A 157 28.53 3.32 -58.30
C GLY A 157 27.75 3.11 -59.60
N TRP A 158 26.42 2.96 -59.55
CA TRP A 158 25.59 2.71 -60.74
C TRP A 158 24.49 3.77 -60.88
N CYS A 159 24.89 5.03 -60.91
CA CYS A 159 24.09 6.10 -61.51
C CYS A 159 24.11 5.93 -63.04
N GLY A 160 23.34 4.97 -63.54
CA GLY A 160 22.86 5.01 -64.91
C GLY A 160 21.91 6.20 -65.06
N LYS A 161 22.26 7.13 -65.95
CA LYS A 161 21.41 8.23 -66.42
C LYS A 161 19.99 7.73 -66.70
N PHE A 162 19.04 8.08 -65.83
CA PHE A 162 17.62 7.97 -66.12
C PHE A 162 17.13 9.37 -66.53
N THR A 163 17.15 9.63 -67.84
CA THR A 163 16.44 10.77 -68.45
C THR A 163 14.94 10.50 -68.38
N ILE A 164 14.23 11.28 -67.57
CA ILE A 164 12.76 11.32 -67.52
C ILE A 164 12.28 12.22 -68.66
N ARG A 165 11.56 11.65 -69.64
CA ARG A 165 10.78 12.42 -70.62
C ARG A 165 9.55 12.98 -69.90
N ASN A 166 9.58 14.29 -69.70
CA ASN A 166 8.49 15.09 -69.18
C ASN A 166 7.42 15.25 -70.27
N ASN A 167 6.21 14.74 -70.04
CA ASN A 167 5.08 14.99 -70.93
C ASN A 167 3.75 14.81 -70.19
N GLN A 168 3.40 15.77 -69.33
CA GLN A 168 2.00 16.02 -68.99
C GLN A 168 1.78 17.53 -68.87
N ALA A 169 1.03 18.05 -69.84
CA ALA A 169 0.39 19.35 -69.80
C ALA A 169 -0.69 19.32 -68.70
N PHE A 170 -0.62 20.27 -67.78
CA PHE A 170 -1.65 20.52 -66.79
C PHE A 170 -2.24 21.90 -67.09
N GLU A 171 -3.40 21.92 -67.73
CA GLU A 171 -4.16 23.15 -67.94
C GLU A 171 -4.79 23.59 -66.62
N LEU A 172 -4.44 24.80 -66.17
CA LEU A 172 -5.09 25.51 -65.07
C LEU A 172 -6.28 26.28 -65.65
N ASN A 173 -7.49 25.77 -65.45
CA ASN A 173 -8.70 26.58 -65.59
C ASN A 173 -9.11 27.14 -64.22
N TYR A 174 -9.10 28.47 -64.14
CA TYR A 174 -9.50 29.29 -63.01
C TYR A 174 -11.02 29.22 -62.82
N VAL A 175 -11.46 29.00 -61.58
CA VAL A 175 -12.83 29.31 -61.15
C VAL A 175 -12.76 30.56 -60.29
N GLN A 176 -13.23 31.67 -60.87
CA GLN A 176 -13.52 32.93 -60.19
C GLN A 176 -14.89 32.80 -59.51
N MET A 177 -14.97 33.12 -58.23
CA MET A 177 -16.25 33.39 -57.54
C MET A 177 -16.23 34.84 -57.05
N ASP A 178 -17.19 35.61 -57.55
CA ASP A 178 -17.73 36.82 -56.94
C ASP A 178 -19.14 36.50 -56.41
#